data_AF-A0A068R317-F1
#
_entry.id   AF-A0A068R317-F1
#
_cell.length_a   1.000
_cell.length_b   1.000
_cell.length_c   1.000
_cell.angle_alpha   90.00
_cell.angle_beta   90.00
_cell.angle_gamma   90.00
#
_symmetry.space_group_name_H-M   'P 1'
#
loop_
_entity.id
_entity.type
_entity.pdbx_description
1 polymer ?
#
loop_
_entity_poly.entity_id
_entity_poly.type
_entity_poly.pdbx_seq_one_letter_code
_entity_poly.pdbx_strand_id
1 'polypeptide(L)'
;MKISLKQVRLAFPDLFEATQVNGQGDFKFRSTFLIPKERKDLIAEIEVAIKKVATEKWGARAEGIIKSIRGNNMRFNFRDGDDKPDYDGYAGNMYISASNKSRPLVIDRDRSPLTAQDGKPYSGCYVNATISIFAYENNGKGISASLSGVQFFRDGDAFAGGGVASVDDFDDISEGADAEADVFN
;
A
#
# COMPACT_ATOMS: atom_id res chain seq x y z
N MET A 1 15.17 8.59 -4.96
CA MET A 1 14.96 9.72 -4.05
C MET A 1 14.07 9.31 -2.90
N LYS A 2 14.55 9.46 -1.65
CA LYS A 2 13.81 9.11 -0.43
C LYS A 2 12.81 10.21 -0.07
N ILE A 3 11.59 9.84 0.29
CA ILE A 3 10.50 10.75 0.72
C ILE A 3 9.85 10.17 1.98
N SER A 4 9.47 11.04 2.90
CA SER A 4 8.66 10.69 4.06
C SER A 4 7.22 11.11 3.85
N LEU A 5 6.33 10.13 3.73
CA LEU A 5 4.89 10.34 3.68
C LEU A 5 4.39 10.44 5.12
N LYS A 6 3.80 11.57 5.52
CA LYS A 6 3.31 11.77 6.89
C LYS A 6 1.78 11.75 6.94
N GLN A 7 1.25 10.99 7.90
CA GLN A 7 -0.18 10.87 8.19
C GLN A 7 -1.01 10.46 6.96
N VAL A 8 -0.51 9.49 6.20
CA VAL A 8 -1.19 8.95 5.01
C VAL A 8 -2.02 7.73 5.40
N ARG A 9 -3.12 7.49 4.68
CA ARG A 9 -3.98 6.33 4.96
C ARG A 9 -3.42 5.08 4.27
N LEU A 10 -3.31 3.99 5.01
CA LEU A 10 -2.68 2.75 4.55
C LEU A 10 -3.71 1.86 3.86
N ALA A 11 -3.37 1.30 2.71
CA ALA A 11 -4.18 0.33 1.99
C ALA A 11 -3.32 -0.86 1.51
N PHE A 12 -3.89 -2.06 1.49
CA PHE A 12 -3.24 -3.30 1.07
C PHE A 12 -1.87 -3.55 1.74
N PRO A 13 -1.80 -3.63 3.08
CA PRO A 13 -0.52 -3.72 3.80
C PRO A 13 0.04 -5.15 3.88
N ASP A 14 0.77 -5.58 2.85
CA ASP A 14 1.59 -6.80 2.92
C ASP A 14 2.98 -6.46 3.50
N LEU A 15 3.01 -6.14 4.79
CA LEU A 15 4.21 -5.63 5.49
C LEU A 15 5.01 -6.71 6.20
N PHE A 16 4.33 -7.75 6.68
CA PHE A 16 4.91 -8.80 7.49
C PHE A 16 5.24 -10.06 6.70
N GLU A 17 4.46 -10.33 5.65
CA GLU A 17 4.67 -11.43 4.72
C GLU A 17 4.77 -10.88 3.31
N ALA A 18 5.72 -11.42 2.54
CA ALA A 18 5.88 -11.04 1.15
C ALA A 18 4.82 -11.78 0.32
N THR A 19 4.18 -11.09 -0.62
CA THR A 19 3.11 -11.63 -1.48
C THR A 19 3.47 -11.49 -2.95
N GLN A 20 2.83 -12.28 -3.81
CA GLN A 20 2.86 -12.10 -5.27
C GLN A 20 1.64 -11.34 -5.76
N VAL A 21 1.77 -10.56 -6.83
CA VAL A 21 0.58 -9.98 -7.49
C VAL A 21 0.00 -11.06 -8.39
N ASN A 22 -1.25 -11.45 -8.17
CA ASN A 22 -1.97 -12.41 -9.01
C ASN A 22 -1.20 -13.74 -9.22
N GLY A 23 -0.44 -14.19 -8.22
CA GLY A 23 0.38 -15.41 -8.30
C GLY A 23 1.57 -15.34 -9.28
N GLN A 24 1.92 -14.15 -9.77
CA GLN A 24 3.01 -13.94 -10.72
C GLN A 24 4.12 -13.05 -10.15
N GLY A 25 5.36 -13.35 -10.55
CA GLY A 25 6.55 -12.57 -10.23
C GLY A 25 7.16 -12.88 -8.87
N ASP A 26 8.03 -11.99 -8.39
CA ASP A 26 8.71 -12.17 -7.10
C ASP A 26 7.78 -11.86 -5.92
N PHE A 27 7.94 -12.61 -4.83
CA PHE A 27 7.38 -12.24 -3.54
C PHE A 27 7.96 -10.91 -3.06
N LYS A 28 7.07 -9.96 -2.76
CA LYS A 28 7.45 -8.62 -2.30
C LYS A 28 6.54 -8.17 -1.17
N PHE A 29 7.14 -7.42 -0.26
CA PHE A 29 6.41 -6.58 0.68
C PHE A 29 5.87 -5.37 -0.07
N ARG A 30 4.63 -4.99 0.20
CA ARG A 30 4.00 -3.87 -0.49
C ARG A 30 3.01 -3.15 0.40
N SER A 31 2.76 -1.89 0.06
CA SER A 31 1.64 -1.13 0.59
C SER A 31 1.28 -0.03 -0.38
N THR A 32 0.03 0.41 -0.31
CA THR A 32 -0.43 1.61 -0.99
C THR A 32 -0.75 2.68 0.04
N PHE A 33 -0.35 3.90 -0.26
CA PHE A 33 -0.55 5.06 0.61
C PHE A 33 -1.49 6.03 -0.07
N LEU A 34 -2.62 6.30 0.57
CA LEU A 34 -3.62 7.24 0.11
C LEU A 34 -3.32 8.62 0.71
N ILE A 35 -3.35 9.63 -0.15
CA ILE A 35 -2.97 11.01 0.11
C ILE A 35 -4.15 11.89 -0.30
N PRO A 36 -4.83 12.57 0.63
CA PRO A 36 -5.93 13.46 0.29
C PRO A 36 -5.51 14.50 -0.74
N LYS A 37 -6.36 14.80 -1.73
CA LYS A 37 -6.05 15.77 -2.79
C LYS A 37 -5.81 17.19 -2.24
N GLU A 38 -6.30 17.46 -1.04
CA GLU A 38 -6.08 18.69 -0.28
C GLU A 38 -4.62 18.83 0.20
N ARG A 39 -3.88 17.72 0.35
CA ARG A 39 -2.46 17.69 0.73
C ARG A 39 -1.54 18.03 -0.44
N LYS A 40 -1.76 19.22 -1.00
CA LYS A 40 -1.00 19.77 -2.14
C LYS A 40 0.50 19.88 -1.85
N ASP A 41 0.87 20.07 -0.58
CA ASP A 41 2.24 20.07 -0.10
C ASP A 41 2.95 18.74 -0.41
N LEU A 42 2.36 17.62 0.01
CA LEU A 42 2.94 16.30 -0.14
C LEU A 42 2.88 15.82 -1.60
N ILE A 43 1.79 16.12 -2.30
CA ILE A 43 1.64 15.83 -3.73
C ILE A 43 2.72 16.56 -4.53
N ALA A 44 2.96 17.85 -4.25
CA ALA A 44 4.00 18.61 -4.92
C ALA A 44 5.40 18.05 -4.63
N GLU A 45 5.69 17.65 -3.39
CA GLU A 45 6.97 17.02 -3.02
C GLU A 45 7.21 15.72 -3.82
N ILE A 46 6.19 14.88 -3.94
CA ILE A 46 6.24 13.64 -4.74
C ILE A 46 6.47 13.96 -6.21
N GLU A 47 5.73 14.90 -6.79
CA GLU A 47 5.88 15.30 -8.20
C GLU A 47 7.27 15.86 -8.50
N VAL A 48 7.82 16.68 -7.60
CA VAL A 48 9.20 17.19 -7.71
C VAL A 48 10.21 16.05 -7.69
N ALA A 49 10.04 15.09 -6.77
CA ALA A 49 10.92 13.93 -6.70
C ALA A 49 10.82 13.04 -7.95
N ILE A 50 9.61 12.82 -8.49
CA ILE A 50 9.38 12.10 -9.74
C ILE A 50 10.12 12.78 -10.90
N LYS A 51 9.94 14.10 -11.05
CA LYS A 51 10.63 14.88 -12.09
C LYS A 51 12.14 14.75 -11.93
N LYS A 52 12.67 14.87 -10.71
CA LYS A 52 14.10 14.76 -10.44
C LYS A 52 14.67 13.40 -10.85
N VAL A 53 14.08 12.30 -10.39
CA VAL A 53 14.60 10.96 -10.74
C VAL A 53 14.43 10.63 -12.23
N ALA A 54 13.38 11.17 -12.87
CA ALA A 54 13.18 11.04 -14.30
C ALA A 54 14.23 11.84 -15.09
N THR A 55 14.53 13.07 -14.69
CA THR A 55 15.58 13.90 -15.31
C THR A 55 16.96 13.30 -15.10
N GLU A 56 17.26 12.77 -13.91
CA GLU A 56 18.51 12.05 -13.64
C GLU A 56 18.67 10.81 -14.55
N LYS A 57 17.57 10.12 -14.89
CA LYS A 57 17.61 8.90 -15.72
C LYS A 57 17.54 9.16 -17.22
N TRP A 58 16.74 10.13 -17.65
CA TRP A 58 16.38 10.34 -19.06
C TRP A 58 16.71 11.75 -19.60
N GLY A 59 17.26 12.64 -18.78
CA GLY A 59 17.66 13.98 -19.18
C GLY A 59 16.51 14.78 -19.80
N ALA A 60 16.77 15.41 -20.96
CA ALA A 60 15.81 16.22 -21.69
C ALA A 60 14.53 15.48 -22.12
N ARG A 61 14.54 14.14 -22.17
CA ARG A 61 13.37 13.33 -22.54
C ARG A 61 12.43 13.05 -21.37
N ALA A 62 12.81 13.43 -20.15
CA ALA A 62 12.09 13.07 -18.93
C ALA A 62 10.62 13.49 -18.97
N GLU A 63 10.32 14.72 -19.38
CA GLU A 63 8.93 15.22 -19.41
C GLU A 63 8.06 14.45 -20.40
N GLY A 64 8.56 14.21 -21.61
CA GLY A 64 7.86 13.42 -22.63
C GLY A 64 7.62 11.98 -22.17
N ILE A 65 8.61 11.37 -21.50
CA ILE A 65 8.48 10.01 -20.96
C ILE A 65 7.44 10.00 -19.82
N ILE A 66 7.54 10.90 -18.84
CA ILE A 66 6.55 11.02 -17.75
C ILE A 66 5.15 11.14 -18.33
N LYS A 67 4.94 12.04 -19.30
CA LYS A 67 3.64 12.22 -19.96
C LYS A 67 3.14 10.93 -20.62
N SER A 68 4.01 10.17 -21.26
CA SER A 68 3.65 8.91 -21.93
C SER A 68 3.30 7.76 -20.97
N ILE A 69 3.88 7.74 -19.77
CA ILE A 69 3.69 6.64 -18.80
C ILE A 69 2.68 6.97 -17.71
N ARG A 70 2.32 8.25 -17.51
CA ARG A 70 1.49 8.69 -16.37
C ARG A 70 0.14 7.98 -16.27
N GLY A 71 -0.50 7.69 -17.41
CA GLY A 71 -1.74 6.91 -17.46
C GLY A 71 -1.55 5.39 -17.47
N ASN A 72 -0.32 4.89 -17.37
CA ASN A 72 -0.03 3.46 -17.43
C ASN A 72 0.12 2.86 -16.03
N ASN A 73 -0.87 2.04 -15.68
CA ASN A 73 -1.03 1.38 -14.40
C ASN A 73 0.15 0.52 -13.95
N MET A 74 0.90 -0.01 -14.91
CA MET A 74 2.02 -0.90 -14.69
C MET A 74 3.37 -0.17 -14.66
N ARG A 75 3.38 1.12 -14.99
CA ARG A 75 4.61 1.92 -15.18
C ARG A 75 4.67 3.18 -14.34
N PHE A 76 3.56 3.61 -13.75
CA PHE A 76 3.51 4.81 -12.95
C PHE A 76 2.72 4.57 -11.66
N ASN A 77 3.45 4.52 -10.55
CA ASN A 77 2.88 4.11 -9.25
C ASN A 77 2.15 5.22 -8.50
N PHE A 78 2.26 6.49 -8.91
CA PHE A 78 1.58 7.63 -8.28
C PHE A 78 0.38 8.07 -9.13
N ARG A 79 -0.85 7.85 -8.66
CA ARG A 79 -2.05 7.98 -9.49
C ARG A 79 -3.21 8.62 -8.77
N ASP A 80 -4.21 9.01 -9.55
CA ASP A 80 -5.48 9.52 -9.06
C ASP A 80 -6.36 8.35 -8.60
N GLY A 81 -6.83 8.41 -7.36
CA GLY A 81 -7.72 7.41 -6.79
C GLY A 81 -9.15 7.48 -7.32
N ASP A 82 -9.55 8.61 -7.93
CA ASP A 82 -10.87 8.73 -8.56
C ASP A 82 -11.03 7.79 -9.78
N ASP A 83 -9.92 7.31 -10.35
CA ASP A 83 -9.90 6.27 -11.40
C ASP A 83 -10.24 4.85 -10.86
N LYS A 84 -10.42 4.72 -9.54
CA LYS A 84 -10.68 3.48 -8.81
C LYS A 84 -11.87 3.63 -7.85
N PRO A 85 -13.07 3.94 -8.37
CA PRO A 85 -14.23 4.22 -7.51
C PRO A 85 -14.66 3.00 -6.68
N ASP A 86 -14.34 1.78 -7.13
CA ASP A 86 -14.72 0.54 -6.44
C ASP A 86 -13.89 0.22 -5.19
N TYR A 87 -12.85 1.02 -4.90
CA TYR A 87 -11.98 0.79 -3.76
C TYR A 87 -12.22 1.82 -2.66
N ASP A 88 -12.55 1.33 -1.47
CA ASP A 88 -12.80 2.18 -0.30
C ASP A 88 -11.60 3.09 0.01
N GLY A 89 -11.91 4.37 0.22
CA GLY A 89 -10.94 5.41 0.54
C GLY A 89 -10.13 5.95 -0.64
N TYR A 90 -10.29 5.44 -1.87
CA TYR A 90 -9.57 5.99 -3.03
C TYR A 90 -10.19 7.28 -3.56
N ALA A 91 -11.52 7.42 -3.52
CA ALA A 91 -12.20 8.63 -3.93
C ALA A 91 -11.68 9.86 -3.16
N GLY A 92 -11.40 10.96 -3.87
CA GLY A 92 -10.85 12.20 -3.30
C GLY A 92 -9.37 12.12 -2.89
N ASN A 93 -8.68 11.00 -3.16
CA ASN A 93 -7.30 10.78 -2.78
C ASN A 93 -6.41 10.52 -4.01
N MET A 94 -5.19 11.03 -3.98
CA MET A 94 -4.09 10.46 -4.77
C MET A 94 -3.58 9.22 -4.06
N TYR A 95 -2.96 8.29 -4.77
CA TYR A 95 -2.33 7.13 -4.15
C TYR A 95 -0.95 6.83 -4.73
N ILE A 96 -0.08 6.31 -3.88
CA ILE A 96 1.23 5.78 -4.30
C ILE A 96 1.44 4.36 -3.77
N SER A 97 1.67 3.42 -4.69
CA SER A 97 2.02 2.04 -4.33
C SER A 97 3.53 1.88 -4.26
N ALA A 98 4.04 1.34 -3.15
CA ALA A 98 5.45 1.04 -2.95
C ALA A 98 5.67 -0.44 -2.64
N SER A 99 6.77 -1.01 -3.14
CA SER A 99 7.10 -2.42 -2.89
C SER A 99 8.60 -2.66 -2.75
N ASN A 100 8.97 -3.71 -2.02
CA ASN A 100 10.37 -4.11 -1.85
C ASN A 100 10.48 -5.62 -1.65
N LYS A 101 11.61 -6.21 -2.07
CA LYS A 101 11.94 -7.61 -1.75
C LYS A 101 12.38 -7.76 -0.29
N SER A 102 13.06 -6.74 0.23
CA SER A 102 13.45 -6.68 1.63
C SER A 102 12.28 -6.28 2.51
N ARG A 103 12.16 -6.91 3.68
CA ARG A 103 11.13 -6.59 4.66
C ARG A 103 11.29 -5.14 5.14
N PRO A 104 10.22 -4.33 5.11
CA PRO A 104 10.28 -2.97 5.62
C PRO A 104 10.38 -2.96 7.14
N LEU A 105 10.96 -1.90 7.70
CA LEU A 105 10.88 -1.66 9.14
C LEU A 105 9.45 -1.26 9.51
N VAL A 106 8.81 -1.99 10.42
CA VAL A 106 7.46 -1.69 10.91
C VAL A 106 7.54 -1.38 12.40
N ILE A 107 7.08 -0.19 12.81
CA ILE A 107 7.21 0.30 14.18
C ILE A 107 5.95 1.00 14.67
N ASP A 108 5.76 1.07 15.99
CA ASP A 108 4.71 1.88 16.62
C ASP A 108 5.17 3.34 16.83
N ARG A 109 4.29 4.17 17.39
CA ARG A 109 4.47 5.58 17.72
C ARG A 109 5.68 5.82 18.62
N ASP A 110 5.96 4.92 19.54
CA ASP A 110 7.10 4.94 20.46
C ASP A 110 8.39 4.39 19.84
N ARG A 111 8.35 3.96 18.57
CA ARG A 111 9.43 3.31 17.80
C ARG A 111 9.76 1.89 18.23
N SER A 112 8.91 1.25 19.04
CA SER A 112 8.99 -0.19 19.26
C SER A 112 8.72 -0.95 17.95
N PRO A 113 9.44 -2.05 17.66
CA PRO A 113 9.13 -2.90 16.52
C PRO A 113 7.75 -3.54 16.65
N LEU A 114 7.00 -3.57 15.54
CA LEU A 114 5.72 -4.29 15.45
C LEU A 114 5.90 -5.59 14.66
N THR A 115 5.05 -6.56 14.98
CA THR A 115 4.91 -7.86 14.35
C THR A 115 3.48 -8.04 13.82
N ALA A 116 3.26 -9.09 13.04
CA ALA A 116 1.92 -9.41 12.52
C ALA A 116 0.89 -9.65 13.64
N GLN A 117 1.33 -10.13 14.80
CA GLN A 117 0.47 -10.47 15.94
C GLN A 117 -0.07 -9.23 16.67
N ASP A 118 0.59 -8.08 16.53
CA ASP A 118 0.18 -6.83 17.18
C ASP A 118 -1.06 -6.20 16.53
N GLY A 119 -1.52 -6.74 15.40
CA GLY A 119 -2.69 -6.24 14.67
C GLY A 119 -2.49 -4.85 14.04
N LYS A 120 -1.29 -4.29 14.10
CA LYS A 120 -0.95 -2.96 13.59
C LYS A 120 0.34 -2.98 12.77
N PRO A 121 0.46 -2.17 11.72
CA PRO A 121 -0.61 -1.35 11.14
C PRO A 121 -1.56 -2.18 10.25
N TYR A 122 -2.85 -1.85 10.26
CA TYR A 122 -3.91 -2.53 9.48
C TYR A 122 -4.42 -1.67 8.31
N SER A 123 -5.14 -2.28 7.37
CA SER A 123 -5.70 -1.57 6.21
C SER A 123 -6.75 -0.55 6.66
N GLY A 124 -6.57 0.72 6.33
CA GLY A 124 -7.45 1.82 6.72
C GLY A 124 -6.90 2.72 7.83
N CYS A 125 -5.88 2.26 8.59
CA CYS A 125 -5.22 3.09 9.59
C CYS A 125 -4.35 4.20 8.97
N TYR A 126 -3.88 5.12 9.80
CA TYR A 126 -2.98 6.18 9.38
C TYR A 126 -1.54 5.89 9.81
N VAL A 127 -0.61 6.11 8.90
CA VAL A 127 0.82 5.81 9.09
C VAL A 127 1.71 6.94 8.61
N ASN A 128 2.94 6.94 9.11
CA ASN A 128 4.06 7.62 8.47
C ASN A 128 4.86 6.57 7.69
N ALA A 129 5.12 6.80 6.41
CA ALA A 129 5.87 5.87 5.58
C ALA A 129 7.13 6.51 5.03
N THR A 130 8.17 5.70 4.87
CA THR A 130 9.38 6.09 4.16
C THR A 130 9.46 5.28 2.88
N ILE A 131 9.42 5.99 1.75
CA ILE A 131 9.51 5.40 0.43
C ILE A 131 10.69 5.99 -0.34
N SER A 132 11.17 5.26 -1.34
CA SER A 132 12.16 5.77 -2.28
C SER A 132 11.62 5.72 -3.71
N ILE A 133 11.36 6.88 -4.31
CA ILE A 133 10.93 6.97 -5.71
C ILE A 133 12.13 6.79 -6.63
N PHE A 134 11.99 6.03 -7.70
CA PHE A 134 13.05 5.82 -8.69
C PHE A 134 12.48 5.62 -10.09
N ALA A 135 13.26 6.03 -11.09
CA ALA A 135 13.01 5.73 -12.49
C ALA A 135 13.73 4.45 -12.90
N TYR A 136 13.07 3.61 -13.69
CA TYR A 136 13.65 2.38 -14.22
C TYR A 136 13.43 2.28 -15.73
N GLU A 137 14.32 1.53 -16.40
CA GLU A 137 14.25 1.26 -17.84
C GLU A 137 14.44 -0.23 -18.17
N ASN A 138 14.31 -1.10 -17.18
CA ASN A 138 14.43 -2.55 -17.39
C ASN A 138 13.07 -3.09 -17.81
N ASN A 139 12.96 -3.59 -19.05
CA ASN A 139 11.71 -4.05 -19.68
C ASN A 139 10.64 -2.95 -19.84
N GLY A 140 11.10 -1.74 -20.17
CA GLY A 140 10.26 -0.57 -20.37
C GLY A 140 10.59 0.55 -19.40
N LYS A 141 10.12 1.75 -19.73
CA LYS A 141 10.33 2.97 -18.92
C LYS A 141 9.22 3.09 -17.88
N GLY A 142 9.57 3.41 -16.65
CA GLY A 142 8.59 3.63 -15.60
C GLY A 142 9.13 4.39 -14.40
N ILE A 143 8.21 4.81 -13.53
CA ILE A 143 8.45 5.43 -12.23
C ILE A 143 7.79 4.56 -11.17
N SER A 144 8.59 4.04 -10.26
CA SER A 144 8.13 3.19 -9.16
C SER A 144 8.61 3.72 -7.82
N ALA A 145 8.10 3.13 -6.74
CA ALA A 145 8.47 3.45 -5.38
C ALA A 145 8.89 2.17 -4.63
N SER A 146 10.01 2.25 -3.93
CA SER A 146 10.48 1.21 -3.03
C SER A 146 10.01 1.50 -1.61
N LEU A 147 9.49 0.49 -0.92
CA LEU A 147 9.09 0.59 0.48
C LEU A 147 10.29 0.38 1.40
N SER A 148 10.52 1.29 2.34
CA SER A 148 11.63 1.18 3.30
C SER A 148 11.15 0.97 4.74
N GLY A 149 10.09 1.66 5.16
CA GLY A 149 9.55 1.50 6.50
C GLY A 149 8.21 2.17 6.69
N VAL A 150 7.47 1.71 7.69
CA VAL A 150 6.14 2.16 8.08
C VAL A 150 6.09 2.33 9.59
N GLN A 151 5.58 3.47 10.04
CA GLN A 151 5.32 3.76 11.44
C GLN A 151 3.83 3.96 11.62
N PHE A 152 3.23 3.21 12.54
CA PHE A 152 1.84 3.45 12.94
C PHE A 152 1.70 4.86 13.55
N PHE A 153 0.68 5.60 13.11
CA PHE A 153 0.43 6.96 13.60
C PHE A 153 -0.86 7.03 14.42
N ARG A 154 -1.98 6.57 13.87
CA ARG A 154 -3.26 6.47 14.60
C ARG A 154 -4.22 5.52 13.92
N ASP A 155 -5.23 5.12 14.69
CA ASP A 155 -6.36 4.35 14.20
C ASP A 155 -7.21 5.17 13.20
N GLY A 156 -7.90 4.44 12.32
CA GLY A 156 -8.81 4.95 11.31
C GLY A 156 -9.80 3.85 10.90
N ASP A 157 -10.82 4.18 10.12
CA ASP A 157 -11.80 3.17 9.73
C ASP A 157 -11.13 2.10 8.89
N ALA A 158 -11.23 0.85 9.34
CA ALA A 158 -10.64 -0.28 8.64
C ALA A 158 -11.28 -0.44 7.27
N PHE A 159 -10.47 -0.70 6.25
CA PHE A 159 -10.99 -1.06 4.93
C PHE A 159 -11.48 -2.52 4.96
N ALA A 160 -12.58 -2.79 4.25
CA ALA A 160 -13.11 -4.14 4.11
C ALA A 160 -12.02 -5.09 3.58
N GLY A 161 -11.86 -6.25 4.23
CA GLY A 161 -10.83 -7.24 3.91
C GLY A 161 -9.48 -7.08 4.61
N GLY A 162 -9.35 -6.15 5.56
CA GLY A 162 -8.12 -5.94 6.35
C GLY A 162 -8.16 -6.42 7.81
N GLY A 163 -9.30 -6.94 8.28
CA GLY A 163 -9.43 -7.50 9.62
C GLY A 163 -9.07 -8.98 9.65
N VAL A 164 -8.34 -9.41 10.68
CA VAL A 164 -8.40 -10.81 11.12
C VAL A 164 -9.84 -11.06 11.57
N ALA A 165 -10.42 -12.20 11.21
CA ALA A 165 -11.76 -12.57 11.67
C ALA A 165 -11.81 -12.45 13.21
N SER A 166 -12.76 -11.67 13.70
CA SER A 166 -13.11 -11.52 15.10
C SER A 166 -14.06 -12.64 15.51
N VAL A 167 -14.24 -12.85 16.82
CA VAL A 167 -15.23 -13.83 17.31
C VAL A 167 -16.63 -13.49 16.79
N ASP A 168 -16.93 -12.21 16.59
CA ASP A 168 -18.21 -11.74 16.06
C ASP A 168 -18.43 -12.10 14.57
N ASP A 169 -17.39 -12.56 13.86
CA ASP A 169 -17.49 -13.05 12.48
C ASP A 169 -17.88 -14.55 12.39
N PHE A 170 -18.02 -15.22 13.54
CA PHE A 170 -18.42 -16.62 13.63
C PHE A 170 -19.75 -16.73 14.38
N ASP A 171 -20.71 -17.46 13.79
CA ASP A 171 -21.93 -17.84 14.48
C ASP A 171 -21.62 -18.81 15.63
N ASP A 172 -22.32 -18.66 16.77
CA ASP A 172 -22.27 -19.64 17.85
C ASP A 172 -22.99 -20.93 17.43
N ILE A 173 -22.20 -21.98 17.18
CA ILE A 173 -22.68 -23.30 16.75
C ILE A 173 -22.82 -24.31 17.90
N SER A 174 -22.73 -23.87 19.16
CA SER A 174 -22.77 -24.77 20.32
C SER A 174 -24.09 -25.53 20.48
N GLU A 175 -25.19 -25.05 19.90
CA GLU A 175 -26.51 -25.71 19.97
C GLU A 175 -26.85 -26.60 18.75
N GLY A 176 -25.98 -26.72 17.74
CA GLY A 176 -26.32 -27.38 16.47
C GLY A 176 -25.45 -28.57 16.04
N ALA A 177 -24.42 -28.94 16.80
CA ALA A 177 -23.40 -29.88 16.34
C ALA A 177 -23.69 -31.38 16.61
N ASP A 178 -24.72 -31.72 17.38
CA ASP A 178 -25.01 -33.11 17.82
C ASP A 178 -26.42 -33.61 17.41
N ALA A 179 -26.83 -33.37 16.16
CA ALA A 179 -27.97 -34.07 15.58
C ALA A 179 -27.57 -34.62 14.22
N GLU A 180 -27.21 -35.91 14.17
CA GLU A 180 -27.31 -36.86 13.03
C GLU A 180 -26.19 -37.92 13.11
N ALA A 181 -26.39 -38.97 13.92
CA ALA A 181 -25.83 -40.30 13.66
C ALA A 181 -26.43 -41.36 14.60
N ASP A 182 -27.72 -41.68 14.46
CA ASP A 182 -28.22 -42.97 15.00
C ASP A 182 -29.57 -43.41 14.42
N VAL A 183 -29.66 -43.63 13.09
CA VAL A 183 -30.80 -44.40 12.55
C VAL A 183 -30.45 -45.16 11.26
N PHE A 184 -29.67 -46.24 11.30
CA PHE A 184 -29.86 -47.36 10.35
C PHE A 184 -29.48 -48.68 11.01
N ASN A 185 -30.52 -49.43 11.36
CA ASN A 185 -30.49 -50.84 11.77
C ASN A 185 -30.61 -51.74 10.54
#